data_AF-J9E7I6-F1
#
_entry.id   AF-J9E7I6-F1
#
_cell.length_a   1.000
_cell.length_b   1.000
_cell.length_c   1.000
_cell.angle_alpha   90.00
_cell.angle_beta   90.00
_cell.angle_gamma   90.00
#
_symmetry.space_group_name_H-M   'P 1'
#
loop_
_entity.id
_entity.type
_entity.pdbx_description
1 polymer ?
#
loop_
_entity_poly.entity_id
_entity_poly.type
_entity_poly.pdbx_seq_one_letter_code
_entity_poly.pdbx_strand_id
1 'polypeptide(L)'
;MDLLVFAHAQKVVSIEKNPSDNTFQIIAQFNTADSSWSPPAYIRCLCVLPLSCTRKTETSLYDWSAIVVGMSNGYVRFFTEKGLLLRSDHVSDSPIEEIRLGRSVMAGNQELTILSQTDLTCIEALSLYAALKAAKNQLACGEMDVEKVAAHAKLNVEKLKFESGIDVVDFGISGPLKATWFDLHSAATLSHQGYMAKIERSSLPLYSTYVFVGRSPYVGFGWHTPGASQNVLSDALYALGNQ
;
A
#
# COMPACT_ATOMS: atom_id res chain seq x y z
N MET A 1 -14.96 1.74 15.58
CA MET A 1 -14.61 3.16 15.45
C MET A 1 -14.93 3.57 14.02
N ASP A 2 -16.00 4.33 13.81
CA ASP A 2 -16.37 4.76 12.45
C ASP A 2 -15.71 6.13 12.20
N LEU A 3 -14.54 6.10 11.56
CA LEU A 3 -13.74 7.28 11.24
C LEU A 3 -13.97 7.72 9.80
N LEU A 4 -14.31 9.00 9.61
CA LEU A 4 -14.31 9.68 8.33
C LEU A 4 -13.21 10.72 8.31
N VAL A 5 -12.50 10.81 7.19
CA VAL A 5 -11.39 11.76 7.01
C VAL A 5 -11.61 12.53 5.73
N PHE A 6 -11.59 13.86 5.85
CA PHE A 6 -11.71 14.78 4.73
C PHE A 6 -10.42 15.57 4.58
N ALA A 7 -10.03 15.83 3.34
CA ALA A 7 -8.86 16.63 3.03
C ALA A 7 -9.22 17.71 2.01
N HIS A 8 -8.66 18.91 2.20
CA HIS A 8 -8.78 20.00 1.24
C HIS A 8 -7.54 20.90 1.32
N ALA A 9 -6.92 21.15 0.16
CA ALA A 9 -5.66 21.89 0.05
C ALA A 9 -4.56 21.31 0.96
N GLN A 10 -4.30 21.91 2.13
CA GLN A 10 -3.29 21.46 3.09
C GLN A 10 -3.89 21.00 4.43
N LYS A 11 -5.22 20.99 4.54
CA LYS A 11 -5.93 20.70 5.79
C LYS A 11 -6.58 19.33 5.73
N VAL A 12 -6.52 18.62 6.86
CA VAL A 12 -7.24 17.38 7.10
C VAL A 12 -8.18 17.58 8.28
N VAL A 13 -9.38 17.03 8.16
CA VAL A 13 -10.40 16.98 9.20
C VAL A 13 -10.76 15.52 9.45
N SER A 14 -10.57 15.07 10.68
CA SER A 14 -10.96 13.75 11.15
C SER A 14 -12.27 13.85 11.92
N ILE A 15 -13.23 13.01 11.60
CA ILE A 15 -14.57 13.00 12.19
C ILE A 15 -14.90 11.58 12.62
N GLU A 16 -15.36 11.41 13.85
CA GLU A 16 -15.73 10.10 14.40
C GLU A 16 -17.22 10.07 14.70
N LYS A 17 -17.84 8.91 14.45
CA LYS A 17 -19.22 8.66 14.85
C LYS A 17 -19.34 8.44 16.35
N ASN A 18 -20.18 9.22 17.00
CA ASN A 18 -20.58 9.00 18.39
C ASN A 18 -21.51 7.78 18.45
N PRO A 19 -21.16 6.71 19.20
CA PRO A 19 -21.96 5.50 19.30
C PRO A 19 -23.28 5.70 20.06
N SER A 20 -23.40 6.74 20.88
CA SER A 20 -24.59 6.96 21.72
C SER A 20 -25.77 7.58 20.95
N ASP A 21 -25.49 8.49 20.01
CA ASP A 21 -26.52 9.26 19.30
C ASP A 21 -26.42 9.16 17.77
N ASN A 22 -25.46 8.36 17.25
CA ASN A 22 -25.14 8.22 15.82
C ASN A 22 -24.76 9.54 15.11
N THR A 23 -24.42 10.59 15.84
CA THR A 23 -23.92 11.85 15.27
C THR A 23 -22.44 11.76 14.94
N PHE A 24 -21.96 12.64 14.06
CA PHE A 24 -20.54 12.73 13.72
C PHE A 24 -19.92 13.96 14.38
N GLN A 25 -18.78 13.78 15.05
CA GLN A 25 -18.08 14.85 15.75
C GLN A 25 -16.65 14.98 15.22
N ILE A 26 -16.21 16.23 15.04
CA ILE A 26 -14.84 16.52 14.63
C ILE A 26 -13.92 16.20 15.81
N ILE A 27 -13.01 15.26 15.61
CA ILE A 27 -12.01 14.86 16.62
C ILE A 27 -10.66 15.54 16.41
N ALA A 28 -10.36 15.99 15.19
CA ALA A 28 -9.15 16.74 14.88
C ALA A 28 -9.26 17.56 13.61
N GLN A 29 -8.50 18.66 13.58
CA GLN A 29 -8.22 19.46 12.39
C GLN A 29 -6.73 19.82 12.41
N PHE A 30 -6.02 19.56 11.32
CA PHE A 30 -4.57 19.77 11.26
C PHE A 30 -4.09 20.10 9.86
N ASN A 31 -2.93 20.77 9.77
CA ASN A 31 -2.24 21.02 8.51
C ASN A 31 -1.26 19.89 8.22
N THR A 32 -1.14 19.53 6.94
CA THR A 32 -0.22 18.48 6.47
C THR A 32 1.05 19.04 5.86
N ALA A 33 1.06 20.30 5.43
CA ALA A 33 2.20 20.93 4.81
C ALA A 33 3.20 21.45 5.85
N ASP A 34 4.48 21.30 5.54
CA ASP A 34 5.54 21.98 6.26
C ASP A 34 5.57 23.45 5.85
N SER A 35 5.70 24.36 6.82
CA SER A 35 5.81 25.80 6.53
C SER A 35 7.10 26.15 5.79
N SER A 36 8.12 25.26 5.85
CA SER A 36 9.38 25.42 5.13
C SER A 36 9.30 25.10 3.64
N TRP A 37 8.24 24.46 3.16
CA TRP A 37 8.12 24.07 1.75
C TRP A 37 7.82 25.25 0.83
N SER A 38 8.69 25.43 -0.18
CA SER A 38 8.57 26.44 -1.22
C SER A 38 8.84 25.82 -2.60
N PRO A 39 7.86 25.81 -3.53
CA PRO A 39 6.49 26.32 -3.37
C PRO A 39 5.67 25.49 -2.37
N PRO A 40 4.55 26.03 -1.86
CA PRO A 40 3.66 25.28 -0.97
C PRO A 40 3.16 23.99 -1.63
N ALA A 41 3.29 22.87 -0.92
CA ALA A 41 2.76 21.58 -1.38
C ALA A 41 1.32 21.38 -0.89
N TYR A 42 0.51 20.69 -1.69
CA TYR A 42 -0.90 20.42 -1.40
C TYR A 42 -1.20 18.92 -1.41
N ILE A 43 -2.27 18.54 -0.73
CA ILE A 43 -2.76 17.16 -0.65
C ILE A 43 -3.29 16.75 -2.02
N ARG A 44 -2.85 15.59 -2.49
CA ARG A 44 -3.30 14.97 -3.75
C ARG A 44 -4.24 13.80 -3.52
N CYS A 45 -3.92 12.97 -2.54
CA CYS A 45 -4.68 11.77 -2.21
C CYS A 45 -4.59 11.45 -0.70
N LEU A 46 -5.51 10.63 -0.23
CA LEU A 46 -5.61 10.21 1.17
C LEU A 46 -5.95 8.72 1.26
N CYS A 47 -5.37 8.03 2.23
CA CYS A 47 -5.70 6.65 2.57
C CYS A 47 -5.79 6.51 4.09
N VAL A 48 -6.80 5.79 4.60
CA VAL A 48 -6.93 5.50 6.03
C VAL A 48 -6.56 4.04 6.25
N LEU A 49 -5.55 3.80 7.09
CA LEU A 49 -5.04 2.46 7.39
C LEU A 49 -5.59 1.99 8.73
N PRO A 50 -6.42 0.94 8.77
CA PRO A 50 -6.78 0.31 10.04
C PRO A 50 -5.58 -0.50 10.57
N LEU A 51 -5.12 -0.17 11.78
CA LEU A 51 -3.99 -0.83 12.43
C LEU A 51 -4.50 -1.68 13.61
N SER A 52 -4.64 -2.98 13.37
CA SER A 52 -5.08 -3.94 14.39
C SER A 52 -3.91 -4.47 15.22
N CYS A 53 -4.16 -4.83 16.48
CA CYS A 53 -3.29 -5.71 17.24
C CYS A 53 -3.80 -7.16 17.16
N THR A 54 -2.91 -8.12 17.37
CA THR A 54 -3.21 -9.55 17.34
C THR A 54 -4.21 -10.01 18.41
N ARG A 55 -4.56 -9.13 19.36
CA ARG A 55 -5.64 -9.35 20.32
C ARG A 55 -6.96 -8.91 19.72
N LYS A 56 -7.69 -9.85 19.12
CA LYS A 56 -9.11 -9.66 18.83
C LYS A 56 -9.82 -9.37 20.16
N THR A 57 -10.20 -8.14 20.41
CA THR A 57 -11.19 -7.82 21.45
C THR A 57 -12.57 -7.91 20.80
N GLU A 58 -13.57 -8.38 21.54
CA GLU A 58 -14.94 -8.57 21.02
C GLU A 58 -15.62 -7.25 20.60
N THR A 59 -15.00 -6.10 20.89
CA THR A 59 -15.59 -4.76 20.73
C THR A 59 -14.94 -3.89 19.64
N SER A 60 -13.80 -4.25 19.06
CA SER A 60 -13.21 -3.51 17.93
C SER A 60 -12.38 -4.40 17.01
N LEU A 61 -12.51 -4.18 15.69
CA LEU A 61 -11.73 -4.87 14.66
C LEU A 61 -10.27 -4.35 14.56
N TYR A 62 -10.01 -3.14 15.05
CA TYR A 62 -8.70 -2.47 15.00
C TYR A 62 -8.46 -1.61 16.25
N ASP A 63 -7.18 -1.40 16.61
CA ASP A 63 -6.79 -0.67 17.81
C ASP A 63 -6.80 0.84 17.58
N TRP A 64 -6.39 1.25 16.37
CA TRP A 64 -6.33 2.64 15.92
C TRP A 64 -6.16 2.69 14.41
N SER A 65 -6.33 3.87 13.82
CA SER A 65 -6.10 4.09 12.39
C SER A 65 -4.97 5.09 12.15
N ALA A 66 -4.21 4.91 11.08
CA ALA A 66 -3.30 5.93 10.58
C ALA A 66 -3.92 6.63 9.37
N ILE A 67 -3.74 7.94 9.28
CA ILE A 67 -4.13 8.76 8.14
C ILE A 67 -2.89 8.97 7.29
N VAL A 68 -2.91 8.50 6.05
CA VAL A 68 -1.83 8.63 5.08
C VAL A 68 -2.21 9.69 4.06
N VAL A 69 -1.29 10.61 3.81
CA VAL A 69 -1.50 11.75 2.92
C VAL A 69 -0.40 11.78 1.88
N GLY A 70 -0.79 11.72 0.61
CA GLY A 70 0.11 11.94 -0.53
C GLY A 70 0.14 13.42 -0.91
N MET A 71 1.33 13.98 -1.03
CA MET A 71 1.54 15.41 -1.29
C MET A 71 1.98 15.66 -2.74
N SER A 72 1.74 16.87 -3.21
CA SER A 72 2.11 17.33 -4.57
C SER A 72 3.61 17.46 -4.80
N ASN A 73 4.42 17.43 -3.75
CA ASN A 73 5.88 17.49 -3.79
C ASN A 73 6.52 16.12 -3.53
N GLY A 74 5.77 15.03 -3.72
CA GLY A 74 6.30 13.66 -3.62
C GLY A 74 6.54 13.13 -2.21
N TYR A 75 6.15 13.89 -1.18
CA TYR A 75 6.11 13.39 0.19
C TYR A 75 4.86 12.54 0.47
N VAL A 76 5.06 11.51 1.28
CA VAL A 76 3.98 10.76 1.92
C VAL A 76 4.10 10.93 3.44
N ARG A 77 3.02 11.40 4.05
CA ARG A 77 2.96 11.71 5.48
C ARG A 77 1.93 10.83 6.19
N PHE A 78 2.31 10.36 7.37
CA PHE A 78 1.50 9.47 8.20
C PHE A 78 1.12 10.19 9.48
N PHE A 79 -0.16 10.24 9.79
CA PHE A 79 -0.68 10.91 10.98
C PHE A 79 -1.51 9.94 11.82
N THR A 80 -1.61 10.21 13.10
CA THR A 80 -2.66 9.65 13.95
C THR A 80 -4.03 10.25 13.59
N GLU A 81 -5.11 9.63 14.06
CA GLU A 81 -6.48 10.12 13.89
C GLU A 81 -6.68 11.53 14.48
N LYS A 82 -5.84 11.88 15.47
CA LYS A 82 -5.81 13.17 16.15
C LYS A 82 -4.89 14.20 15.49
N GLY A 83 -4.28 13.88 14.35
CA GLY A 83 -3.45 14.81 13.59
C GLY A 83 -1.98 14.92 14.02
N LEU A 84 -1.51 14.04 14.91
CA LEU A 84 -0.08 13.99 15.25
C LEU A 84 0.70 13.29 14.13
N LEU A 85 1.76 13.94 13.64
CA LEU A 85 2.64 13.41 12.59
C LEU A 85 3.50 12.27 13.15
N LEU A 86 3.38 11.09 12.56
CA LEU A 86 4.13 9.88 12.91
C LEU A 86 5.39 9.74 12.06
N ARG A 87 5.29 10.09 10.77
CA ARG A 87 6.35 9.89 9.79
C ARG A 87 6.12 10.75 8.55
N SER A 88 7.20 11.22 7.93
CA SER A 88 7.19 12.00 6.70
C SER A 88 8.33 11.55 5.79
N ASP A 89 8.02 10.79 4.74
CA ASP A 89 9.03 10.27 3.81
C ASP A 89 8.91 10.95 2.45
N HIS A 90 10.04 11.31 1.84
CA HIS A 90 10.10 11.74 0.46
C HIS A 90 10.24 10.51 -0.44
N VAL A 91 9.22 10.22 -1.25
CA VAL A 91 9.09 8.92 -1.97
C VAL A 91 9.34 9.07 -3.47
N SER A 92 8.99 10.22 -4.04
CA SER A 92 9.14 10.52 -5.46
C SER A 92 9.52 11.98 -5.65
N ASP A 93 10.16 12.31 -6.77
CA ASP A 93 10.37 13.71 -7.18
C ASP A 93 9.14 14.28 -7.90
N SER A 94 8.12 13.45 -8.13
CA SER A 94 6.86 13.81 -8.77
C SER A 94 5.69 13.79 -7.78
N PRO A 95 4.56 14.46 -8.09
CA PRO A 95 3.36 14.42 -7.25
C PRO A 95 2.91 12.98 -6.97
N ILE A 96 2.47 12.73 -5.74
CA ILE A 96 1.81 11.47 -5.40
C ILE A 96 0.39 11.53 -5.94
N GLU A 97 0.02 10.60 -6.83
CA GLU A 97 -1.29 10.60 -7.48
C GLU A 97 -2.30 9.75 -6.70
N GLU A 98 -1.86 8.60 -6.17
CA GLU A 98 -2.73 7.68 -5.45
C GLU A 98 -2.00 6.82 -4.41
N ILE A 99 -2.72 6.40 -3.37
CA ILE A 99 -2.23 5.50 -2.32
C ILE A 99 -3.29 4.44 -2.05
N ARG A 100 -2.93 3.15 -2.11
CA ARG A 100 -3.84 2.03 -1.80
C ARG A 100 -3.17 1.00 -0.90
N LEU A 101 -3.93 0.50 0.07
CA LEU A 101 -3.56 -0.69 0.84
C LEU A 101 -4.17 -1.91 0.16
N GLY A 102 -3.35 -2.92 -0.14
CA GLY A 102 -3.82 -4.13 -0.80
C GLY A 102 -3.16 -5.38 -0.25
N ARG A 103 -3.66 -6.54 -0.68
CA ARG A 103 -3.01 -7.83 -0.41
C ARG A 103 -1.80 -7.98 -1.31
N SER A 104 -0.73 -8.60 -0.81
CA SER A 104 0.48 -8.84 -1.58
C SER A 104 1.20 -10.10 -1.14
N VAL A 105 2.27 -10.43 -1.84
CA VAL A 105 3.21 -11.50 -1.47
C VAL A 105 4.26 -11.06 -0.43
N MET A 106 4.30 -9.77 -0.06
CA MET A 106 5.25 -9.24 0.93
C MET A 106 4.89 -9.69 2.37
N ALA A 107 5.79 -9.49 3.33
CA ALA A 107 5.52 -9.89 4.71
C ALA A 107 4.32 -9.13 5.29
N GLY A 108 3.47 -9.85 6.03
CA GLY A 108 2.16 -9.35 6.45
C GLY A 108 1.04 -9.59 5.42
N ASN A 109 1.35 -10.19 4.26
CA ASN A 109 0.41 -10.48 3.16
C ASN A 109 -0.31 -9.23 2.63
N GLN A 110 0.26 -8.05 2.88
CA GLN A 110 -0.27 -6.76 2.53
C GLN A 110 0.87 -5.80 2.21
N GLU A 111 0.55 -4.78 1.42
CA GLU A 111 1.46 -3.68 1.11
C GLU A 111 0.68 -2.37 0.99
N LEU A 112 1.36 -1.28 1.31
CA LEU A 112 0.92 0.07 0.97
C LEU A 112 1.60 0.46 -0.33
N THR A 113 0.81 0.64 -1.37
CA THR A 113 1.29 0.98 -2.70
C THR A 113 1.02 2.45 -2.98
N ILE A 114 2.04 3.15 -3.47
CA ILE A 114 2.05 4.59 -3.70
C ILE A 114 2.34 4.82 -5.18
N LEU A 115 1.37 5.39 -5.90
CA LEU A 115 1.52 5.77 -7.29
C LEU A 115 2.06 7.20 -7.39
N SER A 116 3.16 7.36 -8.10
CA SER A 116 3.63 8.63 -8.63
C SER A 116 3.60 8.59 -10.15
N GLN A 117 3.93 9.71 -10.81
CA GLN A 117 3.86 9.78 -12.27
C GLN A 117 4.82 8.80 -12.97
N THR A 118 5.94 8.47 -12.33
CA THR A 118 7.02 7.71 -12.94
C THR A 118 7.19 6.30 -12.38
N ASP A 119 6.54 6.00 -11.26
CA ASP A 119 6.78 4.77 -10.53
C ASP A 119 5.65 4.38 -9.59
N LEU A 120 5.67 3.11 -9.22
CA LEU A 120 4.91 2.53 -8.13
C LEU A 120 5.88 2.19 -7.00
N THR A 121 5.70 2.78 -5.84
CA THR A 121 6.46 2.45 -4.64
C THR A 121 5.63 1.54 -3.73
N CYS A 122 6.11 0.34 -3.47
CA CYS A 122 5.48 -0.66 -2.61
C CYS A 122 6.18 -0.70 -1.26
N ILE A 123 5.44 -0.45 -0.18
CA ILE A 123 5.93 -0.55 1.21
C ILE A 123 5.32 -1.80 1.84
N GLU A 124 6.17 -2.69 2.35
CA GLU A 124 5.73 -3.89 3.07
C GLU A 124 4.94 -3.51 4.33
N ALA A 125 3.70 -4.01 4.45
CA ALA A 125 2.79 -3.59 5.52
C ALA A 125 3.26 -4.00 6.92
N LEU A 126 3.97 -5.11 7.08
CA LEU A 126 4.49 -5.53 8.39
C LEU A 126 5.56 -4.56 8.89
N SER A 127 6.53 -4.19 8.03
CA SER A 127 7.54 -3.17 8.36
C SER A 127 6.90 -1.82 8.66
N LEU A 128 5.89 -1.42 7.87
CA LEU A 128 5.15 -0.18 8.08
C LEU A 128 4.39 -0.18 9.41
N TYR A 129 3.68 -1.26 9.73
CA TYR A 129 2.98 -1.40 11.00
C TYR A 129 3.94 -1.26 12.19
N ALA A 130 5.08 -1.96 12.14
CA ALA A 130 6.09 -1.87 13.19
C ALA A 130 6.61 -0.44 13.37
N ALA A 131 6.91 0.24 12.26
CA ALA A 131 7.38 1.62 12.25
C ALA A 131 6.35 2.60 12.83
N LEU A 132 5.10 2.54 12.36
CA LEU A 132 4.05 3.45 12.83
C LEU A 132 3.67 3.20 14.29
N LYS A 133 3.70 1.93 14.73
CA LYS A 133 3.47 1.58 16.15
C LYS A 133 4.58 2.11 17.05
N ALA A 134 5.85 1.94 16.65
CA ALA A 134 6.98 2.47 17.39
C ALA A 134 6.91 4.01 17.48
N ALA A 135 6.59 4.67 16.37
CA ALA A 135 6.42 6.12 16.31
C ALA A 135 5.32 6.62 17.25
N LYS A 136 4.14 5.98 17.20
CA LYS A 136 3.03 6.31 18.09
C LYS A 136 3.40 6.16 19.57
N ASN A 137 4.17 5.13 19.93
CA ASN A 137 4.62 4.92 21.31
C ASN A 137 5.62 5.99 21.75
N GLN A 138 6.54 6.39 20.88
CA GLN A 138 7.50 7.46 21.18
C GLN A 138 6.81 8.82 21.38
N LEU A 139 5.84 9.14 20.53
CA LEU A 139 5.00 10.34 20.72
C LEU A 139 4.26 10.31 22.07
N ALA A 140 3.75 9.15 22.47
CA ALA A 140 3.09 8.99 23.77
C ALA A 140 4.06 9.18 24.96
N CYS A 141 5.35 8.93 24.75
CA CYS A 141 6.42 9.21 25.72
C CYS A 141 6.96 10.66 25.66
N GLY A 142 6.41 11.51 24.79
CA GLY A 142 6.77 12.92 24.69
C GLY A 142 7.89 13.25 23.70
N GLU A 143 8.36 12.29 22.90
CA GLU A 143 9.24 12.60 21.76
C GLU A 143 8.45 13.35 20.70
N MET A 144 8.99 14.44 20.17
CA MET A 144 8.33 15.31 19.18
C MET A 144 9.15 15.46 17.90
N ASP A 145 10.40 14.97 17.90
CA ASP A 145 11.28 15.00 16.74
C ASP A 145 10.93 13.85 15.79
N VAL A 146 10.23 14.19 14.71
CA VAL A 146 9.74 13.23 13.71
C VAL A 146 10.89 12.51 13.01
N GLU A 147 12.04 13.16 12.81
CA GLU A 147 13.18 12.53 12.16
C GLU A 147 13.82 11.49 13.06
N LYS A 148 13.96 11.80 14.36
CA LYS A 148 14.38 10.80 15.35
C LYS A 148 13.40 9.66 15.41
N VAL A 149 12.09 9.94 15.42
CA VAL A 149 11.07 8.91 15.46
C VAL A 149 11.16 7.97 14.25
N ALA A 150 11.30 8.53 13.04
CA ALA A 150 11.40 7.77 11.80
C ALA A 150 12.71 6.97 11.69
N ALA A 151 13.81 7.47 12.24
CA ALA A 151 15.14 6.83 12.17
C ALA A 151 15.21 5.47 12.87
N HIS A 152 14.35 5.23 13.87
CA HIS A 152 14.36 3.98 14.64
C HIS A 152 13.72 2.79 13.91
N ALA A 153 12.99 3.03 12.82
CA ALA A 153 12.31 1.97 12.08
C ALA A 153 12.50 2.14 10.57
N LYS A 154 13.24 1.20 9.98
CA LYS A 154 13.40 1.11 8.52
C LYS A 154 12.16 0.47 7.90
N LEU A 155 11.73 1.04 6.78
CA LEU A 155 10.69 0.46 5.94
C LEU A 155 11.32 -0.45 4.89
N ASN A 156 10.70 -1.59 4.65
CA ASN A 156 11.03 -2.45 3.52
C ASN A 156 10.26 -1.92 2.31
N VAL A 157 10.98 -1.29 1.39
CA VAL A 157 10.43 -0.56 0.25
C VAL A 157 10.99 -1.12 -1.05
N GLU A 158 10.11 -1.37 -2.01
CA GLU A 158 10.46 -1.72 -3.37
C GLU A 158 9.87 -0.69 -4.35
N LYS A 159 10.64 -0.32 -5.38
CA LYS A 159 10.26 0.73 -6.33
C LYS A 159 10.23 0.17 -7.75
N LEU A 160 9.04 0.15 -8.33
CA LEU A 160 8.79 -0.33 -9.69
C LEU A 160 8.66 0.87 -10.62
N LYS A 161 9.60 1.03 -11.54
CA LYS A 161 9.58 2.14 -12.49
C LYS A 161 8.73 1.79 -13.70
N PHE A 162 7.96 2.76 -14.18
CA PHE A 162 7.28 2.62 -15.45
C PHE A 162 8.25 2.83 -16.62
N GLU A 163 7.95 2.20 -17.75
CA GLU A 163 8.68 2.44 -18.99
C GLU A 163 8.40 3.85 -19.51
N SER A 164 9.34 4.40 -20.28
CA SER A 164 9.19 5.72 -20.87
C SER A 164 7.95 5.77 -21.78
N GLY A 165 7.14 6.82 -21.63
CA GLY A 165 5.91 7.02 -22.42
C GLY A 165 4.66 6.34 -21.86
N ILE A 166 4.78 5.61 -20.74
CA ILE A 166 3.62 5.14 -19.98
C ILE A 166 3.12 6.26 -19.06
N ASP A 167 1.84 6.63 -19.19
CA ASP A 167 1.16 7.63 -18.35
C ASP A 167 0.02 6.96 -17.57
N VAL A 168 0.33 6.48 -16.35
CA VAL A 168 -0.63 5.85 -15.43
C VAL A 168 -1.37 6.91 -14.63
N VAL A 169 -2.70 6.77 -14.54
CA VAL A 169 -3.60 7.70 -13.83
C VAL A 169 -4.19 7.08 -12.56
N ASP A 170 -4.42 5.77 -12.55
CA ASP A 170 -4.95 5.01 -11.39
C ASP A 170 -4.44 3.56 -11.49
N PHE A 171 -4.40 2.85 -10.37
CA PHE A 171 -4.04 1.43 -10.30
C PHE A 171 -4.89 0.65 -9.29
N GLY A 172 -5.35 -0.55 -9.63
CA GLY A 172 -5.95 -1.52 -8.71
C GLY A 172 -4.96 -2.58 -8.24
N ILE A 173 -5.06 -2.98 -6.97
CA ILE A 173 -4.32 -4.13 -6.43
C ILE A 173 -5.23 -5.35 -6.47
N SER A 174 -4.98 -6.27 -7.41
CA SER A 174 -5.67 -7.57 -7.44
C SER A 174 -5.12 -8.51 -6.36
N GLY A 175 -3.87 -8.28 -5.96
CA GLY A 175 -3.17 -9.04 -4.93
C GLY A 175 -2.58 -10.35 -5.45
N PRO A 176 -2.23 -11.28 -4.53
CA PRO A 176 -1.57 -12.52 -4.91
C PRO A 176 -2.53 -13.43 -5.69
N LEU A 177 -2.20 -13.69 -6.95
CA LEU A 177 -2.96 -14.63 -7.78
C LEU A 177 -2.42 -16.04 -7.58
N LYS A 178 -3.19 -16.88 -6.87
CA LYS A 178 -2.91 -18.31 -6.73
C LYS A 178 -3.81 -19.10 -7.66
N ALA A 179 -3.21 -19.88 -8.56
CA ALA A 179 -3.97 -20.79 -9.42
C ALA A 179 -4.89 -21.68 -8.58
N THR A 180 -6.16 -21.77 -8.97
CA THR A 180 -7.12 -22.65 -8.30
C THR A 180 -6.84 -24.10 -8.68
N TRP A 181 -7.41 -25.05 -7.93
CA TRP A 181 -7.35 -26.46 -8.35
C TRP A 181 -7.96 -26.66 -9.74
N PHE A 182 -9.03 -25.93 -10.06
CA PHE A 182 -9.64 -25.99 -11.37
C PHE A 182 -8.66 -25.57 -12.46
N ASP A 183 -7.97 -24.44 -12.28
CA ASP A 183 -6.96 -23.95 -13.23
C ASP A 183 -5.83 -24.96 -13.40
N LEU A 184 -5.35 -25.55 -12.29
CA LEU A 184 -4.31 -26.57 -12.29
C LEU A 184 -4.75 -27.85 -13.02
N HIS A 185 -5.97 -28.34 -12.76
CA HIS A 185 -6.52 -29.51 -13.45
C HIS A 185 -6.75 -29.25 -14.93
N SER A 186 -7.23 -28.05 -15.29
CA SER A 186 -7.43 -27.64 -16.68
C SER A 186 -6.11 -27.59 -17.43
N ALA A 187 -5.10 -26.92 -16.88
CA ALA A 187 -3.76 -26.85 -17.46
C ALA A 187 -3.12 -28.24 -17.61
N ALA A 188 -3.22 -29.09 -16.58
CA ALA A 188 -2.70 -30.46 -16.62
C ALA A 188 -3.36 -31.30 -17.72
N THR A 189 -4.68 -31.17 -17.89
CA THR A 189 -5.42 -31.89 -18.95
C THR A 189 -4.99 -31.44 -20.35
N LEU A 190 -4.65 -30.16 -20.53
CA LEU A 190 -4.18 -29.59 -21.79
C LEU A 190 -2.68 -29.80 -22.04
N SER A 191 -1.94 -30.28 -21.03
CA SER A 191 -0.50 -30.57 -21.15
C SER A 191 -0.25 -31.80 -22.03
N HIS A 192 0.99 -31.96 -22.49
CA HIS A 192 1.40 -33.13 -23.27
C HIS A 192 1.21 -34.46 -22.50
N GLN A 193 1.26 -34.43 -21.17
CA GLN A 193 1.03 -35.61 -20.32
C GLN A 193 -0.45 -35.97 -20.17
N GLY A 194 -1.36 -35.03 -20.47
CA GLY A 194 -2.81 -35.23 -20.44
C GLY A 194 -3.28 -35.88 -19.14
N TYR A 195 -3.96 -37.02 -19.24
CA TYR A 195 -4.49 -37.76 -18.09
C TYR A 195 -3.43 -38.30 -17.11
N MET A 196 -2.17 -38.38 -17.54
CA MET A 196 -1.05 -38.82 -16.70
C MET A 196 -0.34 -37.67 -15.97
N ALA A 197 -0.77 -36.43 -16.22
CA ALA A 197 -0.18 -35.27 -15.57
C ALA A 197 -0.39 -35.32 -14.04
N LYS A 198 0.72 -35.24 -13.29
CA LYS A 198 0.67 -35.10 -11.83
C LYS A 198 0.50 -33.64 -11.47
N ILE A 199 -0.47 -33.34 -10.61
CA ILE A 199 -0.77 -31.98 -10.20
C ILE A 199 -0.16 -31.72 -8.82
N GLU A 200 0.79 -30.79 -8.78
CA GLU A 200 1.43 -30.34 -7.54
C GLU A 200 1.17 -28.85 -7.31
N ARG A 201 0.75 -28.49 -6.09
CA ARG A 201 0.47 -27.08 -5.73
C ARG A 201 1.71 -26.20 -5.66
N SER A 202 2.89 -26.79 -5.55
CA SER A 202 4.15 -26.10 -5.21
C SER A 202 4.90 -25.52 -6.41
N SER A 203 4.46 -25.79 -7.64
CA SER A 203 5.24 -25.48 -8.84
C SER A 203 5.04 -24.08 -9.41
N LEU A 204 4.00 -23.34 -9.01
CA LEU A 204 3.71 -22.03 -9.57
C LEU A 204 4.17 -20.90 -8.64
N PRO A 205 5.00 -19.96 -9.12
CA PRO A 205 5.36 -18.79 -8.34
C PRO A 205 4.13 -17.92 -8.08
N LEU A 206 4.11 -17.26 -6.92
CA LEU A 206 3.05 -16.35 -6.52
C LEU A 206 3.54 -14.91 -6.73
N TYR A 207 2.74 -14.09 -7.41
CA TYR A 207 3.06 -12.69 -7.70
C TYR A 207 1.96 -11.77 -7.15
N SER A 208 2.35 -10.62 -6.60
CA SER A 208 1.45 -9.48 -6.46
C SER A 208 1.06 -9.00 -7.85
N THR A 209 -0.24 -8.84 -8.09
CA THR A 209 -0.76 -8.40 -9.40
C THR A 209 -1.43 -7.04 -9.28
N TYR A 210 -1.10 -6.16 -10.24
CA TYR A 210 -1.65 -4.82 -10.37
C TYR A 210 -2.35 -4.66 -11.70
N VAL A 211 -3.43 -3.89 -11.69
CA VAL A 211 -4.11 -3.42 -12.90
C VAL A 211 -3.90 -1.92 -12.96
N PHE A 212 -3.32 -1.42 -14.04
CA PHE A 212 -3.10 0.01 -14.25
C PHE A 212 -4.11 0.53 -15.26
N VAL A 213 -4.57 1.75 -15.07
CA VAL A 213 -5.30 2.51 -16.09
C VAL A 213 -4.58 3.82 -16.35
N GLY A 214 -4.51 4.21 -17.60
CA GLY A 214 -3.68 5.31 -18.03
C GLY A 214 -4.22 6.04 -19.24
N ARG A 215 -3.53 7.10 -19.64
CA ARG A 215 -3.77 7.75 -20.94
C ARG A 215 -3.13 6.97 -22.08
N SER A 216 -2.01 6.31 -21.79
CA SER A 216 -1.28 5.46 -22.73
C SER A 216 -0.41 4.49 -21.92
N PRO A 217 -0.67 3.17 -21.92
CA PRO A 217 -1.85 2.49 -22.48
C PRO A 217 -3.13 2.76 -21.66
N TYR A 218 -4.31 2.45 -22.22
CA TYR A 218 -5.59 2.60 -21.51
C TYR A 218 -5.70 1.68 -20.29
N VAL A 219 -5.28 0.41 -20.45
CA VAL A 219 -5.19 -0.59 -19.37
C VAL A 219 -3.87 -1.33 -19.53
N GLY A 220 -3.19 -1.60 -18.42
CA GLY A 220 -1.99 -2.44 -18.34
C GLY A 220 -2.03 -3.35 -17.12
N PHE A 221 -1.23 -4.41 -17.14
CA PHE A 221 -1.08 -5.33 -16.02
C PHE A 221 0.39 -5.40 -15.62
N GLY A 222 0.65 -5.44 -14.31
CA GLY A 222 1.98 -5.65 -13.78
C GLY A 222 1.99 -6.72 -12.71
N TRP A 223 3.12 -7.40 -12.61
CA TRP A 223 3.35 -8.45 -11.63
C TRP A 223 4.64 -8.16 -10.88
N HIS A 224 4.62 -8.48 -9.59
CA HIS A 224 5.76 -8.25 -8.73
C HIS A 224 5.96 -9.40 -7.75
N THR A 225 7.20 -9.88 -7.66
CA THR A 225 7.66 -10.79 -6.62
C THR A 225 8.96 -10.27 -6.03
N PRO A 226 9.03 -10.06 -4.70
CA PRO A 226 10.24 -9.64 -4.01
C PRO A 226 11.43 -10.55 -4.33
N GLY A 227 12.55 -9.95 -4.73
CA GLY A 227 13.82 -10.67 -4.97
C GLY A 227 13.87 -11.54 -6.23
N ALA A 228 12.82 -11.56 -7.06
CA ALA A 228 12.85 -12.26 -8.34
C ALA A 228 13.47 -11.37 -9.43
N SER A 229 14.48 -11.87 -10.15
CA SER A 229 15.09 -11.21 -11.31
C SER A 229 14.54 -11.72 -12.66
N GLN A 230 13.75 -12.79 -12.66
CA GLN A 230 13.19 -13.41 -13.85
C GLN A 230 11.82 -12.82 -14.17
N ASN A 231 11.54 -12.67 -15.48
CA ASN A 231 10.26 -12.19 -15.97
C ASN A 231 9.20 -13.29 -15.76
N VAL A 232 7.99 -12.93 -15.33
CA VAL A 232 6.86 -13.86 -15.22
C VAL A 232 6.64 -14.65 -16.50
N LEU A 233 6.82 -14.02 -17.67
CA LEU A 233 6.72 -14.70 -18.97
C LEU A 233 7.82 -15.75 -19.15
N SER A 234 9.06 -15.50 -18.70
CA SER A 234 10.11 -16.52 -18.74
C SER A 234 9.82 -17.66 -17.78
N ASP A 235 9.27 -17.39 -16.59
CA ASP A 235 8.90 -18.44 -15.63
C ASP A 235 7.77 -19.31 -16.17
N ALA A 236 6.75 -18.68 -16.77
CA ALA A 236 5.65 -19.38 -17.42
C ALA A 236 6.13 -20.21 -18.61
N LEU A 237 6.98 -19.67 -19.48
CA LEU A 237 7.55 -20.39 -20.62
C LEU A 237 8.46 -21.53 -20.18
N TYR A 238 9.26 -21.34 -19.12
CA TYR A 238 10.12 -22.38 -18.57
C TYR A 238 9.29 -23.51 -17.95
N ALA A 239 8.22 -23.18 -17.22
CA ALA A 239 7.29 -24.15 -16.68
C ALA A 239 6.54 -24.93 -17.77
N LEU A 240 6.18 -24.28 -18.88
CA LEU A 240 5.52 -24.93 -20.02
C LEU A 240 6.50 -25.74 -20.89
N GLY A 241 7.74 -25.28 -21.05
CA GLY A 241 8.76 -25.92 -21.90
C GLY A 241 9.45 -27.13 -21.26
N ASN A 242 9.39 -27.25 -19.93
CA ASN A 242 9.92 -28.40 -19.17
C ASN A 242 8.84 -29.40 -18.71
N GLN A 243 7.60 -29.30 -19.22
CA GLN A 243 6.50 -30.25 -18.98
C GLN A 243 6.33 -31.24 -20.13
#